data_AF-A0A8J5CKV2-F1
#
_entry.id   AF-A0A8J5CKV2-F1
#
_cell.length_a   1.000
_cell.length_b   1.000
_cell.length_c   1.000
_cell.angle_alpha   90.00
_cell.angle_beta   90.00
_cell.angle_gamma   90.00
#
_symmetry.space_group_name_H-M   'P 1'
#
loop_
_entity.id
_entity.type
_entity.pdbx_description
1 polymer ?
#
loop_
_entity_poly.entity_id
_entity_poly.type
_entity_poly.pdbx_seq_one_letter_code
_entity_poly.pdbx_strand_id
1 'polypeptide(L)'
;MPPTEITCPSLTPTLTPALLVHPHGRVKAEGVATYSCVEGRRLVGQAVRNCSGVGTWQASPPRCEWVSCQMPEEVENGRTIRLNETLNYHTIIEVHCLPSHRLLGHFRRVCQENASWSGEKPRCLGSREEEEGRWREEEEEEEEEEEEKRDPPYPPLIRHL
;
A
#
# COMPACT_ATOMS: atom_id res chain seq x y z
N MET A 1 -58.06 23.19 11.10
CA MET A 1 -56.91 22.28 11.32
C MET A 1 -55.81 22.68 10.35
N PRO A 2 -54.58 22.96 10.79
CA PRO A 2 -53.47 23.16 9.85
C PRO A 2 -53.23 21.85 9.08
N PRO A 3 -52.80 21.91 7.80
CA PRO A 3 -52.43 20.72 7.07
C PRO A 3 -51.31 20.00 7.83
N THR A 4 -51.45 18.69 8.01
CA THR A 4 -50.42 17.87 8.65
C THR A 4 -49.20 17.85 7.74
N GLU A 5 -48.15 18.57 8.13
CA GLU A 5 -46.89 18.58 7.40
C GLU A 5 -46.21 17.22 7.55
N ILE A 6 -46.10 16.48 6.44
CA ILE A 6 -45.48 15.16 6.42
C ILE A 6 -43.97 15.35 6.43
N THR A 7 -43.33 14.78 7.46
CA THR A 7 -41.88 14.85 7.63
C THR A 7 -41.32 13.48 7.97
N CYS A 8 -40.14 13.19 7.46
CA CYS A 8 -39.37 12.03 7.85
C CYS A 8 -38.59 12.31 9.15
N PRO A 9 -38.40 11.28 10.00
CA PRO A 9 -37.67 11.41 11.25
C PRO A 9 -36.20 11.77 11.00
N SER A 10 -35.55 12.38 11.99
CA SER A 10 -34.12 12.65 11.93
C SER A 10 -33.33 11.35 11.79
N LEU A 11 -32.42 11.32 10.82
CA LEU A 11 -31.48 10.22 10.63
C LEU A 11 -30.31 10.43 11.59
N THR A 12 -30.39 9.86 12.79
CA THR A 12 -29.25 9.84 13.72
C THR A 12 -28.36 8.65 13.42
N PRO A 13 -27.03 8.81 13.36
CA PRO A 13 -26.10 7.69 13.29
C PRO A 13 -25.99 7.03 14.66
N THR A 14 -27.05 6.35 15.11
CA THR A 14 -27.10 5.76 16.45
C THR A 14 -26.20 4.51 16.58
N LEU A 15 -25.71 3.96 15.46
CA LEU A 15 -24.91 2.72 15.42
C LEU A 15 -23.62 2.82 14.57
N THR A 16 -23.38 3.95 13.90
CA THR A 16 -22.23 4.14 13.00
C THR A 16 -21.63 5.55 13.18
N PRO A 17 -20.76 5.77 14.19
CA PRO A 17 -20.21 7.11 14.48
C PRO A 17 -19.41 7.70 13.31
N ALA A 18 -19.00 6.88 12.36
CA ALA A 18 -18.31 7.27 11.14
C ALA A 18 -19.22 7.85 10.04
N LEU A 19 -20.54 7.71 10.18
CA LEU A 19 -21.52 8.08 9.17
C LEU A 19 -22.13 9.45 9.50
N LEU A 20 -21.89 10.42 8.62
CA LEU A 20 -22.39 11.78 8.72
C LEU A 20 -23.64 11.93 7.83
N VAL A 21 -24.57 12.79 8.23
CA VAL A 21 -25.85 12.98 7.51
C VAL A 21 -26.17 14.46 7.36
N HIS A 22 -26.69 14.85 6.20
CA HIS A 22 -27.14 16.21 5.92
C HIS A 22 -28.46 16.23 5.13
N PRO A 23 -29.44 17.11 5.47
CA PRO A 23 -29.45 18.03 6.61
C PRO A 23 -29.67 17.29 7.94
N HIS A 24 -29.28 17.92 9.04
CA HIS A 24 -29.57 17.42 10.37
C HIS A 24 -31.05 17.69 10.74
N GLY A 25 -31.71 16.73 11.38
CA GLY A 25 -33.09 16.89 11.84
C GLY A 25 -34.12 16.29 10.90
N ARG A 26 -35.39 16.68 11.08
CA ARG A 26 -36.51 16.20 10.27
C ARG A 26 -36.48 16.80 8.88
N VAL A 27 -36.88 16.02 7.88
CA VAL A 27 -36.89 16.43 6.47
C VAL A 27 -38.33 16.36 5.94
N LYS A 28 -38.74 17.35 5.14
CA LYS A 28 -40.10 17.38 4.56
C LYS A 28 -40.28 16.27 3.53
N ALA A 29 -41.52 15.86 3.30
CA ALA A 29 -41.90 14.94 2.21
C ALA A 29 -41.31 15.39 0.86
N GLU A 30 -40.90 14.42 0.05
CA GLU A 30 -40.16 14.59 -1.22
C GLU A 30 -38.78 15.27 -1.06
N GLY A 31 -38.34 15.52 0.17
CA GLY A 31 -37.01 16.01 0.49
C GLY A 31 -35.95 14.91 0.47
N VAL A 32 -34.68 15.33 0.56
CA VAL A 32 -33.52 14.45 0.38
C VAL A 32 -32.56 14.59 1.55
N ALA A 33 -32.02 13.47 2.01
CA ALA A 33 -30.87 13.43 2.91
C ALA A 33 -29.68 12.74 2.23
N THR A 34 -28.49 13.27 2.47
CA THR A 34 -27.22 12.76 1.95
C THR A 34 -26.34 12.28 3.08
N TYR A 35 -25.64 11.20 2.84
CA TYR A 35 -24.68 10.58 3.73
C TYR A 35 -23.26 10.82 3.23
N SER A 36 -22.35 11.02 4.17
CA SER A 36 -20.91 11.02 3.93
C SER A 36 -20.20 10.26 5.06
N CYS A 37 -18.96 9.87 4.83
CA CYS A 37 -18.14 9.25 5.86
C CYS A 37 -17.12 10.24 6.40
N VAL A 38 -16.72 10.05 7.64
CA VAL A 38 -15.53 10.72 8.20
C VAL A 38 -14.28 10.35 7.40
N GLU A 39 -13.24 11.18 7.54
CA GLU A 39 -11.94 10.98 6.89
C GLU A 39 -11.36 9.58 7.15
N GLY A 40 -10.69 9.00 6.14
CA GLY A 40 -10.11 7.65 6.22
C GLY A 40 -11.14 6.52 6.09
N ARG A 41 -12.40 6.83 5.76
CA ARG A 41 -13.45 5.85 5.50
C ARG A 41 -14.14 6.12 4.16
N ARG A 42 -14.58 5.04 3.53
CA ARG A 42 -15.34 5.08 2.27
C ARG A 42 -16.79 4.67 2.49
N LEU A 43 -17.69 5.33 1.78
CA LEU A 43 -19.12 5.03 1.79
C LEU A 43 -19.41 3.82 0.93
N VAL A 44 -20.11 2.84 1.50
CA VAL A 44 -20.55 1.62 0.81
C VAL A 44 -22.08 1.56 0.87
N GLY A 45 -22.71 1.69 -0.30
CA GLY A 45 -24.17 1.75 -0.46
C GLY A 45 -24.62 3.06 -1.09
N GLN A 46 -25.91 3.38 -0.97
CA GLN A 46 -26.48 4.60 -1.54
C GLN A 46 -26.22 5.79 -0.61
N ALA A 47 -25.55 6.83 -1.14
CA ALA A 47 -25.28 8.05 -0.38
C ALA A 47 -26.53 8.91 -0.15
N VAL A 48 -27.61 8.68 -0.90
CA VAL A 48 -28.79 9.54 -0.90
C VAL A 48 -30.02 8.76 -0.48
N ARG A 49 -30.85 9.35 0.38
CA ARG A 49 -32.17 8.83 0.76
C ARG A 49 -33.24 9.87 0.53
N ASN A 50 -34.36 9.42 0.00
CA ASN A 50 -35.52 10.26 -0.29
C ASN A 50 -36.56 10.08 0.82
N CYS A 51 -37.13 11.19 1.27
CA CYS A 51 -38.26 11.19 2.18
C CYS A 51 -39.54 10.98 1.36
N SER A 52 -40.27 9.90 1.61
CA SER A 52 -41.51 9.61 0.90
C SER A 52 -42.63 10.58 1.31
N GLY A 53 -43.62 10.73 0.42
CA GLY A 53 -44.89 11.38 0.72
C GLY A 53 -45.69 10.82 1.89
N VAL A 54 -45.28 9.71 2.51
CA VAL A 54 -45.89 9.13 3.72
C VAL A 54 -45.01 9.25 4.97
N GLY A 55 -43.91 10.02 4.91
CA GLY A 55 -43.07 10.33 6.07
C GLY A 55 -42.06 9.25 6.42
N THR A 56 -41.69 8.42 5.44
CA THR A 56 -40.72 7.32 5.60
C THR A 56 -39.53 7.48 4.68
N TRP A 57 -38.34 7.13 5.17
CA TRP A 57 -37.14 7.15 4.36
C TRP A 57 -37.07 5.96 3.42
N GLN A 58 -36.81 6.23 2.14
CA GLN A 58 -36.55 5.21 1.14
C GLN A 58 -35.07 4.77 1.18
N ALA A 59 -34.82 3.54 0.71
CA ALA A 59 -33.53 2.84 0.78
C ALA A 59 -33.02 2.55 2.20
N SER A 60 -32.03 1.66 2.32
CA SER A 60 -31.34 1.36 3.57
C SER A 60 -30.20 2.37 3.84
N PRO A 61 -29.80 2.59 5.11
CA PRO A 61 -28.63 3.41 5.40
C PRO A 61 -27.36 2.74 4.82
N PRO A 62 -26.44 3.53 4.23
CA PRO A 62 -25.14 3.00 3.82
C PRO A 62 -24.26 2.73 5.04
N ARG A 63 -23.09 2.13 4.81
CA ARG A 63 -22.07 1.90 5.85
C ARG A 63 -20.74 2.56 5.48
N CYS A 64 -19.98 2.93 6.50
CA CYS A 64 -18.63 3.48 6.34
C CYS A 64 -17.59 2.42 6.70
N GLU A 65 -16.85 1.95 5.69
CA GLU A 65 -15.74 1.01 5.87
C GLU A 65 -14.41 1.75 5.88
N TRP A 66 -13.39 1.21 6.57
CA TRP A 66 -12.05 1.76 6.52
C TRP A 66 -11.52 1.76 5.09
N VAL A 67 -10.87 2.86 4.70
CA VAL A 67 -9.98 2.85 3.54
C VAL A 67 -8.76 2.03 3.96
N SER A 68 -8.47 0.98 3.20
CA SER A 68 -7.33 0.11 3.42
C SER A 68 -6.60 -0.08 2.10
N CYS A 69 -5.30 0.21 2.12
CA CYS A 69 -4.43 -0.02 0.98
C CYS A 69 -4.16 -1.52 0.84
N GLN A 70 -3.95 -1.96 -0.39
CA GLN A 70 -3.49 -3.32 -0.64
C GLN A 70 -2.10 -3.53 -0.07
N MET A 71 -1.76 -4.78 0.25
CA MET A 71 -0.40 -5.14 0.62
C MET A 71 0.55 -4.62 -0.47
N PRO A 72 1.58 -3.83 -0.13
CA PRO A 72 2.54 -3.35 -1.12
C PRO A 72 3.22 -4.55 -1.78
N GLU A 73 3.45 -4.45 -3.08
CA GLU A 73 4.23 -5.43 -3.81
C GLU A 73 5.65 -5.56 -3.22
N GLU A 74 6.21 -6.76 -3.31
CA GLU A 74 7.59 -7.01 -2.93
C GLU A 74 8.56 -6.15 -3.74
N VAL A 75 9.59 -5.66 -3.08
CA VAL A 75 10.68 -4.89 -3.67
C VAL A 75 11.86 -5.85 -3.80
N GLU A 76 12.28 -6.11 -5.04
CA GLU A 76 13.43 -6.94 -5.32
C GLU A 76 14.68 -6.38 -4.62
N ASN A 77 15.48 -7.26 -4.02
CA ASN A 77 16.66 -6.92 -3.23
C ASN A 77 16.38 -5.90 -2.10
N GLY A 78 15.16 -5.92 -1.56
CA GLY A 78 14.74 -5.09 -0.44
C GLY A 78 13.75 -5.79 0.47
N ARG A 79 13.51 -5.16 1.62
CA ARG A 79 12.51 -5.57 2.61
C ARG A 79 11.54 -4.42 2.84
N THR A 80 10.25 -4.73 2.87
CA THR A 80 9.20 -3.77 3.23
C THR A 80 8.78 -4.01 4.68
N ILE A 81 8.91 -2.98 5.51
CA ILE A 81 8.56 -2.98 6.92
C ILE A 81 7.29 -2.17 7.10
N ARG A 82 6.27 -2.77 7.72
CA ARG A 82 5.02 -2.09 8.06
C ARG A 82 5.11 -1.53 9.47
N LEU A 83 4.82 -0.23 9.63
CA LEU A 83 4.90 0.43 10.95
C LEU A 83 3.62 0.30 11.79
N ASN A 84 2.49 -0.06 11.16
CA ASN A 84 1.20 -0.24 11.84
C ASN A 84 0.78 -1.72 11.78
N GLU A 85 -0.25 -2.13 12.53
CA GLU A 85 -0.81 -3.49 12.47
C GLU A 85 -1.77 -3.72 11.29
N THR A 86 -2.37 -2.64 10.80
CA THR A 86 -3.31 -2.64 9.67
C THR A 86 -2.69 -1.95 8.45
N LEU A 87 -3.39 -1.97 7.31
CA LEU A 87 -3.03 -1.22 6.10
C LEU A 87 -4.00 -0.06 5.86
N ASN A 88 -4.65 0.40 6.91
CA ASN A 88 -5.66 1.45 6.81
C ASN A 88 -5.04 2.80 6.44
N TYR A 89 -5.88 3.75 6.06
CA TYR A 89 -5.52 5.15 5.86
C TYR A 89 -4.51 5.65 6.90
N HIS A 90 -3.49 6.38 6.44
CA HIS A 90 -2.33 6.84 7.21
C HIS A 90 -1.36 5.78 7.74
N THR A 91 -1.55 4.50 7.41
CA THR A 91 -0.52 3.49 7.64
C THR A 91 0.76 3.88 6.91
N ILE A 92 1.90 3.66 7.56
CA ILE A 92 3.21 3.93 6.99
C ILE A 92 3.93 2.59 6.74
N ILE A 93 4.56 2.49 5.57
CA ILE A 93 5.52 1.44 5.24
C ILE A 93 6.88 2.05 4.92
N GLU A 94 7.93 1.31 5.24
CA GLU A 94 9.30 1.66 4.92
C GLU A 94 9.95 0.56 4.10
N VAL A 95 10.72 0.95 3.09
CA VAL A 95 11.49 0.04 2.25
C VAL A 95 12.97 0.23 2.56
N HIS A 96 13.62 -0.88 2.89
CA HIS A 96 15.03 -0.94 3.19
C HIS A 96 15.69 -1.92 2.21
N CYS A 97 16.74 -1.51 1.52
CA CYS A 97 17.45 -2.42 0.62
C CYS A 97 18.27 -3.44 1.41
N LEU A 98 18.50 -4.60 0.80
CA LEU A 98 19.46 -5.58 1.30
C LEU A 98 20.88 -4.99 1.29
N PRO A 99 21.85 -5.64 1.95
CA PRO A 99 23.26 -5.31 1.76
C PRO A 99 23.61 -5.24 0.26
N SER A 100 24.68 -4.50 -0.06
CA SER A 100 25.15 -4.24 -1.44
C SER A 100 24.13 -3.59 -2.38
N HIS A 101 23.00 -3.11 -1.88
CA HIS A 101 22.00 -2.43 -2.71
C HIS A 101 21.70 -1.01 -2.19
N ARG A 102 21.52 -0.08 -3.13
CA ARG A 102 21.14 1.30 -2.86
C ARG A 102 19.68 1.54 -3.21
N LEU A 103 18.99 2.23 -2.31
CA LEU A 103 17.61 2.67 -2.52
C LEU A 103 17.54 3.82 -3.52
N LEU A 104 16.67 3.67 -4.52
CA LEU A 104 16.20 4.71 -5.40
C LEU A 104 14.74 5.04 -5.12
N GLY A 105 14.45 6.34 -4.95
CA GLY A 105 13.13 6.86 -4.62
C GLY A 105 12.92 7.07 -3.12
N HIS A 106 11.66 7.18 -2.70
CA HIS A 106 11.30 7.44 -1.32
C HIS A 106 11.18 6.13 -0.52
N PHE A 107 11.97 6.02 0.55
CA PHE A 107 11.93 4.85 1.43
C PHE A 107 10.61 4.71 2.16
N ARG A 108 9.88 5.81 2.38
CA ARG A 108 8.64 5.84 3.15
C ARG A 108 7.44 6.08 2.26
N ARG A 109 6.39 5.27 2.42
CA ARG A 109 5.09 5.45 1.74
C ARG A 109 3.95 5.42 2.75
N VAL A 110 2.90 6.17 2.47
CA VAL A 110 1.73 6.36 3.34
C VAL A 110 0.47 5.94 2.60
N CYS A 111 -0.43 5.22 3.27
CA CYS A 111 -1.72 4.85 2.71
C CYS A 111 -2.64 6.08 2.62
N GLN A 112 -3.12 6.37 1.41
CA GLN A 112 -3.94 7.55 1.10
C GLN A 112 -5.44 7.22 1.06
N GLU A 113 -6.28 8.26 0.98
CA GLU A 113 -7.74 8.14 0.99
C GLU A 113 -8.32 7.34 -0.19
N ASN A 114 -7.59 7.30 -1.30
CA ASN A 114 -7.95 6.56 -2.51
C ASN A 114 -7.54 5.08 -2.46
N ALA A 115 -7.16 4.58 -1.28
CA ALA A 115 -6.64 3.22 -1.05
C ALA A 115 -5.34 2.90 -1.82
N SER A 116 -4.55 3.92 -2.17
CA SER A 116 -3.23 3.75 -2.80
C SER A 116 -2.09 4.24 -1.90
N TRP A 117 -0.90 3.69 -2.13
CA TRP A 117 0.31 4.13 -1.44
C TRP A 117 0.87 5.39 -2.08
N SER A 118 1.23 6.37 -1.25
CA SER A 118 1.83 7.62 -1.70
C SER A 118 3.12 7.39 -2.50
N GLY A 119 3.32 8.19 -3.54
CA GLY A 119 4.54 8.18 -4.35
C GLY A 119 4.73 6.88 -5.14
N GLU A 120 5.84 6.81 -5.86
CA GLU A 120 6.19 5.66 -6.67
C GLU A 120 6.80 4.53 -5.82
N LYS A 121 6.75 3.30 -6.34
CA LYS A 121 7.39 2.14 -5.73
C LYS A 121 8.92 2.33 -5.78
N PRO A 122 9.64 2.34 -4.64
CA PRO A 122 11.09 2.46 -4.65
C PRO A 122 11.75 1.21 -5.22
N ARG A 123 13.00 1.36 -5.65
CA ARG A 123 13.80 0.28 -6.24
C ARG A 123 15.12 0.13 -5.50
N CYS A 124 15.62 -1.08 -5.39
CA CYS A 124 16.95 -1.36 -4.87
C CYS A 124 17.83 -1.78 -6.04
N LEU A 125 18.92 -1.06 -6.29
CA LEU A 125 19.90 -1.37 -7.33
C LEU A 125 21.23 -1.74 -6.68
N GLY A 126 21.98 -2.69 -7.26
CA GLY A 126 23.31 -3.05 -6.78
C GLY A 126 24.23 -1.82 -6.64
N SER A 127 24.98 -1.74 -5.55
CA SER A 127 26.10 -0.80 -5.42
C SER A 127 27.24 -1.30 -6.30
N ARG A 128 27.96 -0.38 -6.94
CA ARG A 128 29.11 -0.67 -7.81
C ARG A 128 30.21 -1.55 -7.17
N GLU A 129 30.17 -1.72 -5.86
CA GLU A 129 31.11 -2.55 -5.09
C GLU A 129 31.00 -4.04 -5.46
N GLU A 130 29.84 -4.52 -5.93
CA GLU A 130 29.71 -5.90 -6.44
C GLU A 130 30.30 -6.10 -7.83
N GLU A 131 30.32 -5.06 -8.68
CA GLU A 131 31.01 -5.13 -9.97
C GLU A 131 32.52 -5.25 -9.72
N GLU A 132 33.08 -4.44 -8.82
CA GLU A 132 34.52 -4.47 -8.47
C GLU A 132 34.98 -5.77 -7.79
N GLY A 133 34.12 -6.43 -7.01
CA GLY A 133 34.41 -7.74 -6.42
C GLY A 133 34.48 -8.86 -7.46
N ARG A 134 33.58 -8.83 -8.44
CA ARG A 134 33.53 -9.80 -9.54
C ARG A 134 34.76 -9.71 -10.44
N TRP A 135 35.21 -8.50 -10.80
CA TRP A 135 36.44 -8.32 -11.58
C TRP A 135 37.69 -8.82 -10.84
N ARG A 136 37.75 -8.69 -9.50
CA ARG A 136 38.89 -9.19 -8.71
C ARG A 136 38.95 -10.72 -8.68
N GLU A 137 37.80 -11.39 -8.58
CA GLU A 137 37.74 -12.86 -8.66
C GLU A 137 38.11 -13.36 -10.08
N GLU A 138 37.66 -12.67 -11.14
CA GLU A 138 38.03 -12.97 -12.52
C GLU A 138 39.54 -12.75 -12.78
N GLU A 139 40.15 -11.69 -12.23
CA GLU A 139 41.61 -11.46 -12.30
C GLU A 139 42.42 -12.54 -11.55
N GLU A 140 41.97 -12.98 -10.37
CA GLU A 140 42.60 -14.06 -9.60
C GLU A 140 42.52 -15.41 -10.35
N GLU A 141 41.38 -15.74 -10.97
CA GLU A 141 41.22 -16.94 -11.81
C GLU A 141 42.14 -16.89 -13.06
N GLU A 142 42.29 -15.72 -13.71
CA GLU A 142 43.21 -15.55 -14.85
C GLU A 142 44.68 -15.71 -14.44
N GLU A 143 45.08 -15.20 -13.27
CA GLU A 143 46.45 -15.36 -12.74
C GLU A 143 46.76 -16.84 -12.40
N GLU A 144 45.84 -17.58 -11.78
CA GLU A 144 46.00 -19.01 -11.50
C GLU A 144 46.14 -19.85 -12.79
N GLU A 145 45.35 -19.55 -13.83
CA GLU A 145 45.48 -20.22 -15.13
C GLU A 145 46.83 -19.93 -15.83
N GLU A 146 47.37 -18.71 -15.68
CA GLU A 146 48.69 -18.37 -16.22
C GLU A 146 49.82 -19.08 -15.48
N GLU A 147 49.71 -19.28 -14.17
CA GLU A 147 50.69 -20.02 -13.36
C GLU A 147 50.69 -21.51 -13.74
N GLU A 148 49.52 -22.14 -13.92
CA GLU A 148 49.40 -23.53 -14.37
C GLU A 148 50.00 -23.75 -15.77
N LYS A 149 49.85 -22.79 -16.70
CA LYS A 149 50.50 -22.84 -18.03
C LYS A 149 52.02 -22.70 -17.96
N ARG A 150 52.56 -22.13 -16.87
CA ARG A 150 53.99 -21.85 -16.67
C ARG A 150 54.74 -23.04 -16.09
N ASP A 151 54.05 -23.93 -15.37
CA ASP A 151 54.59 -25.16 -14.78
C ASP A 151 54.10 -26.43 -15.50
N PRO A 152 54.65 -26.77 -16.70
CA PRO A 152 54.33 -28.03 -17.35
C PRO A 152 54.81 -29.21 -16.48
N PRO A 153 54.02 -30.29 -16.36
CA PRO A 153 54.40 -31.45 -15.55
C PRO A 153 55.72 -32.02 -16.04
N TYR A 154 56.70 -32.09 -15.14
CA TYR A 154 58.02 -32.67 -15.43
C TYR A 154 57.85 -34.06 -16.08
N PRO A 155 58.49 -34.33 -17.23
CA PRO A 155 58.50 -35.68 -17.77
C PRO A 155 59.20 -36.62 -16.77
N PRO A 156 58.71 -37.85 -16.60
CA PRO A 156 59.24 -38.77 -15.60
C PRO A 156 60.73 -39.05 -15.87
N LEU A 157 61.55 -38.92 -14.83
CA LEU A 157 62.98 -39.22 -14.88
C LEU A 157 63.17 -40.70 -15.23
N ILE A 158 63.66 -40.96 -16.45
CA ILE A 158 64.01 -42.30 -16.92
C ILE A 158 65.21 -42.78 -16.09
N ARG A 159 64.98 -43.76 -15.20
CA ARG A 159 66.05 -44.48 -14.50
C ARG A 159 66.78 -45.37 -15.51
N HIS A 160 68.02 -45.02 -15.83
CA HIS A 160 68.93 -45.94 -16.50
C HIS A 160 69.57 -46.86 -15.46
N LEU A 161 69.38 -48.16 -15.66
CA LEU A 161 70.03 -49.28 -14.95
C LEU A 161 71.51 -49.39 -15.36
#